data_AF-A0A933KSL9-F1
#
_entry.id   AF-A0A933KSL9-F1
#
_cell.length_a   1.000
_cell.length_b   1.000
_cell.length_c   1.000
_cell.angle_alpha   90.00
_cell.angle_beta   90.00
_cell.angle_gamma   90.00
#
_symmetry.space_group_name_H-M   'P 1'
#
loop_
_entity.id
_entity.type
_entity.pdbx_description
1 polymer ?
#
loop_
_entity_poly.entity_id
_entity_poly.type
_entity_poly.pdbx_seq_one_letter_code
_entity_poly.pdbx_strand_id
1 'polypeptide(L)'
;MIPIDRVIPRALETMLRQAPLTPEKVAFAWRNAVGPAVDRVTTVDLQNRVLQVRVRDRSWQREIERAAVLIRPRLDALLGPGVVRDIKVDVV
;
A
#
# COMPACT_ATOMS: atom_id res chain seq x y z
N MET A 1 2.94 -19.96 21.70
CA MET A 1 2.76 -18.64 21.05
C MET A 1 3.00 -18.86 19.56
N ILE A 2 1.99 -18.77 18.71
CA ILE A 2 2.12 -19.03 17.27
C ILE A 2 2.46 -17.70 16.59
N PRO A 3 3.60 -17.57 15.88
CA PRO A 3 3.94 -16.36 15.13
C PRO A 3 2.97 -16.21 13.95
N ILE A 4 2.30 -15.05 13.84
CA ILE A 4 1.28 -14.78 12.80
C ILE A 4 1.92 -14.24 11.51
N ASP A 5 3.25 -14.13 11.46
CA ASP A 5 3.94 -13.34 10.44
C ASP A 5 4.03 -14.02 9.06
N ARG A 6 3.37 -15.16 8.83
CA ARG A 6 3.56 -15.92 7.58
C ARG A 6 2.41 -16.79 7.08
N VAL A 7 1.16 -16.48 7.40
CA VAL A 7 0.03 -17.11 6.71
C VAL A 7 -1.09 -16.08 6.54
N ILE A 8 -1.05 -15.28 5.47
CA ILE A 8 -2.30 -14.69 4.97
C ILE A 8 -3.08 -15.87 4.39
N PRO A 9 -4.21 -16.29 5.00
CA PRO A 9 -4.96 -17.43 4.50
C PRO A 9 -5.48 -17.06 3.11
N ARG A 10 -5.35 -17.96 2.12
CA ARG A 10 -5.94 -17.76 0.79
C ARG A 10 -7.42 -17.34 0.85
N ALA A 11 -8.15 -17.76 1.88
CA ALA A 11 -9.52 -17.34 2.15
C ALA A 11 -9.66 -15.82 2.41
N LEU A 12 -8.74 -15.23 3.19
CA LEU A 12 -8.73 -13.77 3.42
C LEU A 12 -8.39 -13.03 2.13
N GLU A 13 -7.50 -13.57 1.31
CA GLU A 13 -7.14 -13.02 0.02
C GLU A 13 -8.35 -13.01 -0.96
N THR A 14 -9.15 -14.07 -0.97
CA THR A 14 -10.39 -14.15 -1.77
C THR A 14 -11.48 -13.22 -1.24
N MET A 15 -11.65 -13.13 0.09
CA MET A 15 -12.62 -12.23 0.72
C MET A 15 -12.27 -10.76 0.49
N LEU A 16 -10.99 -10.40 0.61
CA LEU A 16 -10.52 -9.07 0.28
C LEU A 16 -10.77 -8.75 -1.20
N ARG A 17 -10.57 -9.68 -2.13
CA ARG A 17 -10.82 -9.47 -3.57
C ARG A 17 -12.31 -9.28 -3.92
N GLN A 18 -13.23 -9.86 -3.14
CA GLN A 18 -14.68 -9.75 -3.38
C GLN A 18 -15.31 -8.51 -2.72
N ALA A 19 -14.65 -7.92 -1.73
CA ALA A 19 -15.10 -6.67 -1.13
C ALA A 19 -14.81 -5.47 -2.06
N PRO A 20 -15.69 -4.44 -2.06
CA PRO A 20 -15.38 -3.18 -2.73
C PRO A 20 -14.03 -2.65 -2.22
N LEU A 21 -13.30 -1.97 -3.10
CA LEU A 21 -11.98 -1.42 -2.77
C LEU A 21 -12.15 -0.23 -1.81
N THR A 22 -12.17 -0.51 -0.51
CA THR A 22 -12.36 0.53 0.51
C THR A 22 -11.03 1.22 0.85
N PRO A 23 -11.06 2.46 1.38
CA PRO A 23 -9.86 3.16 1.85
C PRO A 23 -9.07 2.36 2.89
N GLU A 24 -9.73 1.63 3.77
CA GLU A 24 -9.11 0.82 4.82
C GLU A 24 -8.31 -0.35 4.24
N LYS A 25 -8.83 -0.98 3.17
CA LYS A 25 -8.12 -2.05 2.45
C LYS A 25 -6.86 -1.51 1.78
N VAL A 26 -6.91 -0.31 1.21
CA VAL A 26 -5.75 0.37 0.62
C VAL A 26 -4.73 0.72 1.70
N ALA A 27 -5.16 1.31 2.81
CA ALA A 27 -4.29 1.66 3.94
C ALA A 27 -3.61 0.42 4.54
N PHE A 28 -4.36 -0.68 4.70
CA PHE A 28 -3.80 -1.94 5.16
C PHE A 28 -2.74 -2.49 4.18
N ALA A 29 -3.03 -2.51 2.88
CA ALA A 29 -2.08 -2.98 1.88
C ALA A 29 -0.81 -2.10 1.83
N TRP A 30 -0.98 -0.79 1.92
CA TRP A 30 0.13 0.16 2.02
C TRP A 30 1.03 -0.14 3.20
N ARG A 31 0.48 -0.19 4.42
CA ARG A 31 1.23 -0.49 5.65
C ARG A 31 2.02 -1.80 5.56
N ASN A 32 1.45 -2.83 4.93
CA ASN A 32 2.13 -4.12 4.73
C ASN A 32 3.22 -4.05 3.66
N ALA A 33 3.03 -3.23 2.61
CA ALA A 33 4.01 -3.07 1.54
C ALA A 33 5.24 -2.24 1.97
N VAL A 34 5.02 -1.18 2.77
CA VAL A 34 6.08 -0.22 3.16
C VAL A 34 6.60 -0.38 4.58
N GLY A 35 5.85 -1.06 5.44
CA GLY A 35 6.16 -1.22 6.85
C GLY A 35 5.75 -0.03 7.74
N PRO A 36 5.76 -0.22 9.07
CA PRO A 36 5.18 0.73 10.02
C PRO A 36 5.92 2.07 10.10
N ALA A 37 7.21 2.13 9.76
CA ALA A 37 7.97 3.37 9.79
C ALA A 37 7.50 4.35 8.69
N VAL A 38 7.34 3.86 7.46
CA VAL A 38 6.88 4.66 6.32
C VAL A 38 5.39 4.96 6.45
N ASP A 39 4.59 4.00 6.92
CA ASP A 39 3.16 4.18 7.17
C ASP A 39 2.87 5.36 8.11
N ARG A 40 3.64 5.51 9.20
CA ARG A 40 3.47 6.59 10.19
C ARG A 40 3.72 8.01 9.65
N VAL A 41 4.48 8.13 8.57
CA VAL A 41 4.87 9.42 7.97
C VAL A 41 4.15 9.67 6.65
N THR A 42 3.21 8.81 6.27
CA THR A 42 2.46 8.88 5.02
C THR A 42 0.96 8.90 5.27
N THR A 43 0.22 9.46 4.32
CA THR A 43 -1.24 9.28 4.23
C THR A 43 -1.57 8.92 2.80
N VAL A 44 -2.35 7.86 2.62
CA VAL A 44 -2.65 7.32 1.29
C VAL A 44 -4.12 7.41 0.94
N ASP A 45 -4.39 7.68 -0.33
CA ASP A 45 -5.73 7.61 -0.91
C ASP A 45 -5.63 7.09 -2.35
N LEU A 46 -6.57 6.24 -2.76
CA LEU A 46 -6.54 5.61 -4.09
C LEU A 46 -7.66 6.19 -4.96
N GLN A 47 -7.26 6.91 -6.00
CA GLN A 47 -8.18 7.53 -6.94
C GLN A 47 -7.83 7.11 -8.36
N ASN A 48 -8.81 6.59 -9.12
CA ASN A 48 -8.62 6.20 -10.52
C ASN A 48 -7.40 5.29 -10.76
N ARG A 49 -7.12 4.37 -9.83
CA ARG A 49 -5.95 3.46 -9.83
C ARG A 49 -4.59 4.16 -9.62
N VAL A 50 -4.58 5.43 -9.21
CA VAL A 50 -3.38 6.17 -8.80
C VAL A 50 -3.39 6.32 -7.28
N LEU A 51 -2.36 5.79 -6.64
CA LEU A 51 -2.19 5.92 -5.20
C LEU A 51 -1.55 7.28 -4.90
N GLN A 52 -2.33 8.18 -4.31
CA GLN A 52 -1.87 9.48 -3.82
C GLN A 52 -1.23 9.25 -2.45
N VAL A 53 0.07 9.52 -2.33
CA VAL A 53 0.84 9.39 -1.10
C VAL A 53 1.25 10.78 -0.65
N ARG A 54 0.72 11.23 0.47
CA ARG A 54 1.09 12.50 1.10
C ARG A 54 2.21 12.26 2.13
N VAL A 55 3.27 13.04 2.05
CA VAL A 55 4.43 12.99 2.95
C VAL A 55 4.73 14.35 3.57
N ARG A 56 5.44 14.36 4.71
CA ARG A 56 5.77 15.59 5.46
C ARG A 56 6.91 16.40 4.84
N ASP A 57 7.81 15.77 4.09
CA ASP A 57 8.98 16.45 3.53
C ASP A 57 9.50 15.77 2.25
N ARG A 58 10.38 16.49 1.54
CA ARG A 58 10.99 16.04 0.28
C ARG A 58 11.96 14.87 0.45
N SER A 59 12.46 14.60 1.65
CA SER A 59 13.34 13.46 1.88
C SER A 59 12.55 12.16 1.80
N TRP A 60 11.37 12.12 2.44
CA TRP A 60 10.43 11.00 2.33
C TRP A 60 9.86 10.87 0.92
N GLN A 61 9.59 11.98 0.25
CA GLN A 61 9.15 11.96 -1.15
C GLN A 61 10.11 11.15 -2.03
N ARG A 62 11.39 11.54 -2.03
CA ARG A 62 12.43 10.87 -2.83
C ARG A 62 12.63 9.42 -2.43
N GLU A 63 12.52 9.11 -1.14
CA GLU A 63 12.66 7.73 -0.67
C GLU A 63 11.54 6.84 -1.20
N ILE A 64 10.30 7.30 -1.12
CA ILE A 64 9.13 6.55 -1.62
C ILE A 64 9.16 6.43 -3.14
N GLU A 65 9.50 7.50 -3.86
CA GLU A 65 9.65 7.47 -5.32
C GLU A 65 10.72 6.45 -5.75
N ARG A 66 11.87 6.41 -5.07
CA ARG A 66 12.91 5.39 -5.32
C ARG A 66 12.43 3.97 -5.00
N ALA A 67 11.68 3.81 -3.93
CA ALA A 67 11.14 2.52 -3.51
C ALA A 67 9.90 2.07 -4.30
N ALA A 68 9.31 2.92 -5.15
CA ALA A 68 8.06 2.64 -5.85
C ALA A 68 8.12 1.34 -6.67
N VAL A 69 9.28 1.02 -7.26
CA VAL A 69 9.52 -0.22 -8.02
C VAL A 69 9.43 -1.49 -7.15
N LEU A 70 9.67 -1.38 -5.85
CA LEU A 70 9.53 -2.47 -4.88
C LEU A 70 8.15 -2.47 -4.22
N ILE A 71 7.57 -1.30 -4.01
CA ILE A 71 6.28 -1.14 -3.35
C ILE A 71 5.15 -1.63 -4.27
N ARG A 72 5.20 -1.30 -5.56
CA ARG A 72 4.12 -1.61 -6.49
C ARG A 72 3.85 -3.11 -6.65
N PRO A 73 4.85 -4.00 -6.84
CA PRO A 73 4.60 -5.45 -6.87
C PRO A 73 3.99 -6.00 -5.56
N ARG A 74 4.32 -5.40 -4.41
CA ARG A 74 3.74 -5.80 -3.10
C ARG A 74 2.27 -5.38 -3.01
N LEU A 75 1.93 -4.19 -3.51
CA LEU A 75 0.55 -3.74 -3.60
C LEU A 75 -0.27 -4.62 -4.54
N ASP A 76 0.31 -5.02 -5.69
CA ASP A 76 -0.36 -5.95 -6.63
C ASP A 76 -0.63 -7.31 -5.97
N ALA A 77 0.29 -7.84 -5.17
CA ALA A 77 0.10 -9.09 -4.45
C ALA A 77 -1.06 -9.02 -3.43
N LEU A 78 -1.27 -7.86 -2.80
CA LEU A 78 -2.27 -7.68 -1.73
C LEU A 78 -3.64 -7.22 -2.25
N LEU A 79 -3.67 -6.33 -3.23
CA LEU A 79 -4.88 -5.71 -3.76
C LEU A 79 -5.40 -6.40 -5.02
N GLY A 80 -4.52 -7.12 -5.72
CA GLY A 80 -4.74 -7.66 -7.04
C GLY A 80 -4.01 -6.84 -8.11
N PRO A 81 -3.58 -7.49 -9.20
CA PRO A 81 -2.79 -6.84 -10.24
C PRO A 81 -3.55 -5.69 -10.90
N GLY A 82 -2.88 -4.56 -11.05
CA GLY A 82 -3.40 -3.40 -11.79
C GLY A 82 -4.45 -2.59 -11.05
N VAL A 83 -4.69 -2.87 -9.76
CA VAL A 83 -5.46 -2.01 -8.87
C VAL A 83 -4.71 -0.70 -8.63
N VAL A 84 -3.39 -0.77 -8.40
CA VAL A 84 -2.50 0.39 -8.33
C VAL A 84 -1.64 0.43 -9.59
N ARG A 85 -1.97 1.35 -10.49
CA ARG A 85 -1.23 1.56 -11.74
C ARG A 85 -0.07 2.52 -11.58
N ASP A 86 -0.21 3.49 -10.69
CA ASP A 86 0.79 4.52 -10.46
C ASP A 86 0.80 4.97 -8.99
N ILE A 87 1.92 5.51 -8.53
CA ILE A 87 2.10 6.06 -7.19
C ILE A 87 2.58 7.49 -7.34
N LYS A 88 1.74 8.45 -6.93
CA LYS A 88 2.07 9.87 -6.95
C LYS A 88 2.36 10.31 -5.52
N VAL A 89 3.52 10.93 -5.31
CA VAL A 89 3.95 11.38 -3.98
C VAL A 89 3.94 12.91 -3.93
N ASP A 90 3.20 13.48 -3.00
CA ASP A 90 3.07 14.93 -2.81
C ASP A 90 3.49 15.32 -1.39
N VAL A 91 4.20 16.44 -1.26
CA VAL A 91 4.57 17.01 0.05
C VAL A 91 3.45 17.92 0.54
N VAL A 92 3.08 17.77 1.81
CA VAL A 92 2.05 18.57 2.52
C VAL A 92 2.59 19.28 3.74
#